data_AF-A0A1F6CPD7-F1
#
_entry.id   AF-A0A1F6CPD7-F1
#
_cell.length_a   1.000
_cell.length_b   1.000
_cell.length_c   1.000
_cell.angle_alpha   90.00
_cell.angle_beta   90.00
_cell.angle_gamma   90.00
#
_symmetry.space_group_name_H-M   'P 1'
#
loop_
_entity.id
_entity.type
_entity.pdbx_description
1 polymer ?
#
loop_
_entity_poly.entity_id
_entity_poly.type
_entity_poly.pdbx_seq_one_letter_code
_entity_poly.pdbx_strand_id
1 'polypeptide(L)'
;MRVSKGEWGSSEVFSAVSFKSDGNVAFFDGNSYVNFATYNDNEWTLLEIQWRLNDAKARYRLNQGMWTDWYNIRNKSASSFTGFDNVGFDFVGGGGGVYFDNLH
;
A
#
# COMPACT_ATOMS: atom_id res chain seq x y z
N MET A 1 -2.86 11.35 2.73
CA MET A 1 -2.11 10.63 1.67
C MET A 1 -0.64 10.72 2.04
N ARG A 2 0.08 9.59 2.20
CA ARG A 2 1.51 9.62 2.56
C ARG A 2 2.40 9.10 1.43
N VAL A 3 3.47 9.85 1.21
CA VAL A 3 4.59 9.57 0.31
C VAL A 3 5.85 9.71 1.15
N SER A 4 6.67 8.67 1.26
CA SER A 4 7.86 8.67 2.12
C SER A 4 9.00 7.82 1.58
N LYS A 5 10.23 8.16 1.98
CA LYS A 5 11.47 7.42 1.67
C LYS A 5 11.84 6.38 2.77
N GLY A 6 11.03 6.23 3.81
CA GLY A 6 11.36 5.41 4.98
C GLY A 6 10.14 4.74 5.58
N GLU A 7 10.39 3.93 6.60
CA GLU A 7 9.41 3.00 7.20
C GLU A 7 8.13 3.68 7.72
N TRP A 8 7.10 2.84 7.90
CA TRP A 8 5.80 3.22 8.44
C TRP A 8 5.84 3.18 9.97
N GLY A 9 5.19 4.15 10.63
CA GLY A 9 5.23 4.25 12.08
C GLY A 9 4.60 3.03 12.75
N SER A 10 5.24 2.47 13.77
CA SER A 10 4.80 1.23 14.42
C SER A 10 3.47 1.36 15.19
N SER A 11 3.10 2.59 15.58
CA SER A 11 1.84 2.92 16.25
C SER A 11 0.76 3.44 15.30
N GLU A 12 1.08 3.69 14.03
CA GLU A 12 0.14 4.27 13.07
C GLU A 12 -0.84 3.23 12.54
N VAL A 13 -2.07 3.67 12.28
CA VAL A 13 -3.08 2.91 11.55
C VAL A 13 -2.94 3.22 10.08
N PHE A 14 -2.40 2.28 9.31
CA PHE A 14 -2.13 2.51 7.90
C PHE A 14 -2.49 1.36 6.98
N SER A 15 -2.70 1.72 5.71
CA SER A 15 -2.64 0.82 4.58
C SER A 15 -1.55 1.32 3.64
N ALA A 16 -0.63 0.44 3.28
CA ALA A 16 0.62 0.79 2.62
C ALA A 16 0.99 -0.22 1.55
N VAL A 17 1.57 0.30 0.47
CA VAL A 17 2.22 -0.49 -0.57
C VAL A 17 3.63 0.02 -0.82
N SER A 18 4.60 -0.88 -0.78
CA SER A 18 6.01 -0.60 -1.02
C SER A 18 6.44 -1.12 -2.39
N PHE A 19 7.05 -0.22 -3.17
CA PHE A 19 7.78 -0.54 -4.39
C PHE A 19 9.25 -0.80 -4.01
N LYS A 20 9.71 -2.01 -4.24
CA LYS A 20 11.03 -2.47 -3.79
C LYS A 20 12.05 -2.41 -4.92
N SER A 21 13.31 -2.17 -4.58
CA SER A 21 14.44 -2.13 -5.55
C SER A 21 14.63 -3.38 -6.39
N ASP A 22 14.08 -4.52 -5.95
CA ASP A 22 14.15 -5.80 -6.65
C ASP A 22 13.00 -6.00 -7.65
N GLY A 23 12.22 -4.95 -7.91
CA GLY A 23 11.08 -4.96 -8.83
C GLY A 23 9.81 -5.56 -8.22
N ASN A 24 9.83 -6.00 -6.97
CA ASN A 24 8.63 -6.48 -6.29
C ASN A 24 7.80 -5.33 -5.74
N VAL A 25 6.49 -5.54 -5.70
CA VAL A 25 5.55 -4.68 -5.00
C VAL A 25 4.91 -5.47 -3.88
N ALA A 26 4.96 -4.91 -2.68
CA ALA A 26 4.48 -5.55 -1.46
C ALA A 26 3.48 -4.68 -0.73
N PHE A 27 2.43 -5.27 -0.16
CA PHE A 27 1.53 -4.56 0.73
C PHE A 27 1.79 -4.98 2.18
N PHE A 28 1.38 -4.14 3.14
CA PHE A 28 1.41 -4.52 4.55
C PHE A 28 0.13 -5.28 4.94
N ASP A 29 0.26 -6.54 5.36
CA ASP A 29 -0.86 -7.44 5.66
C ASP A 29 -1.42 -7.32 7.09
N GLY A 30 -0.93 -6.33 7.83
CA GLY A 30 -1.21 -6.12 9.25
C GLY A 30 -0.10 -6.63 10.17
N ASN A 31 0.81 -7.46 9.67
CA ASN A 31 1.97 -7.97 10.41
C ASN A 31 3.30 -7.72 9.68
N SER A 32 3.31 -7.88 8.36
CA SER A 32 4.52 -7.87 7.54
C SER A 32 4.23 -7.43 6.10
N TYR A 33 5.30 -7.19 5.34
CA TYR A 33 5.21 -6.92 3.91
C TYR A 33 5.16 -8.20 3.09
N VAL A 34 4.09 -8.37 2.32
CA VAL A 34 3.87 -9.53 1.45
C VAL A 34 3.91 -9.10 0.00
N ASN A 35 4.79 -9.71 -0.80
CA ASN A 35 4.88 -9.46 -2.23
C ASN A 35 3.61 -9.98 -2.93
N PHE A 36 3.03 -9.18 -3.82
CA PHE A 36 1.81 -9.57 -4.55
C PHE A 36 1.86 -9.25 -6.04
N ALA A 37 2.82 -8.43 -6.47
CA ALA A 37 2.99 -8.06 -7.86
C ALA A 37 4.45 -7.65 -8.13
N THR A 38 4.74 -7.39 -9.40
CA THR A 38 5.98 -6.75 -9.84
C THR A 38 5.67 -5.46 -10.59
N TYR A 39 6.66 -4.60 -10.71
CA TYR A 39 6.56 -3.37 -11.48
C TYR A 39 7.84 -3.12 -12.29
N ASN A 40 7.73 -2.28 -13.31
CA ASN A 40 8.85 -1.81 -14.13
C ASN A 40 9.03 -0.31 -13.90
N ASP A 41 10.22 0.10 -13.47
CA ASP A 41 10.54 1.51 -13.17
C ASP A 41 10.35 2.45 -14.38
N ASN A 42 10.33 1.91 -15.61
CA ASN A 42 10.16 2.69 -16.86
C ASN A 42 8.73 2.70 -17.40
N GLU A 43 7.76 2.19 -16.64
CA GLU A 43 6.36 2.09 -17.06
C GLU A 43 5.41 2.75 -16.05
N TRP A 44 4.31 3.31 -16.55
CA TRP A 44 3.25 3.81 -15.69
C TRP A 44 2.62 2.66 -14.92
N THR A 45 2.56 2.81 -13.60
CA THR A 45 1.92 1.85 -12.71
C THR A 45 0.71 2.47 -12.03
N LEU A 46 -0.45 1.85 -12.20
CA LEU A 46 -1.67 2.18 -11.45
C LEU A 46 -1.72 1.32 -10.19
N LEU A 47 -1.62 1.96 -9.02
CA LEU A 47 -1.85 1.33 -7.73
C LEU A 47 -3.26 1.66 -7.23
N GLU A 48 -4.02 0.62 -6.89
CA GLU A 48 -5.34 0.77 -6.29
C GLU A 48 -5.39 0.11 -4.91
N ILE A 49 -5.89 0.87 -3.95
CA ILE A 49 -6.08 0.44 -2.56
C ILE A 49 -7.57 0.55 -2.23
N GLN A 50 -8.17 -0.55 -1.79
CA GLN A 50 -9.56 -0.57 -1.34
C GLN A 50 -9.62 -0.99 0.12
N TRP A 51 -10.49 -0.35 0.92
CA TRP A 51 -10.70 -0.70 2.32
C TRP A 51 -12.17 -0.73 2.72
N ARG A 52 -12.43 -1.34 3.86
CA ARG A 52 -13.75 -1.41 4.48
C ARG A 52 -13.67 -1.06 5.97
N LEU A 53 -14.55 -0.16 6.40
CA LEU A 53 -14.63 0.27 7.79
C LEU A 53 -15.23 -0.81 8.70
N ASN A 54 -16.23 -1.55 8.20
CA ASN A 54 -17.02 -2.49 9.00
C ASN A 54 -16.24 -3.70 9.52
N ASP A 55 -15.14 -4.09 8.86
CA ASP A 55 -14.29 -5.20 9.29
C ASP A 55 -12.80 -4.85 9.40
N ALA A 56 -12.46 -3.56 9.26
CA ALA A 56 -11.09 -3.05 9.34
C ALA A 56 -10.11 -3.79 8.40
N LYS A 57 -10.53 -4.00 7.15
CA LYS A 57 -9.72 -4.69 6.14
C LYS A 57 -9.39 -3.84 4.93
N ALA A 58 -8.27 -4.15 4.30
CA ALA A 58 -7.83 -3.58 3.04
C ALA A 58 -7.41 -4.66 2.04
N ARG A 59 -7.46 -4.33 0.76
CA ARG A 59 -6.95 -5.14 -0.35
C ARG A 59 -6.36 -4.27 -1.44
N TYR A 60 -5.56 -4.87 -2.31
CA TYR A 60 -4.65 -4.16 -3.19
C TYR A 60 -4.69 -4.77 -4.60
N ARG A 61 -4.41 -3.97 -5.63
CA ARG A 61 -4.08 -4.46 -6.97
C ARG A 61 -3.18 -3.47 -7.71
N LEU A 62 -2.45 -3.98 -8.70
CA LEU A 62 -1.73 -3.18 -9.69
C LEU A 62 -2.33 -3.37 -11.08
N ASN A 63 -2.33 -2.30 -11.89
CA ASN A 63 -2.61 -2.33 -13.33
C ASN A 63 -3.87 -3.12 -13.72
N GLN A 64 -4.98 -2.89 -13.00
CA GLN A 64 -6.26 -3.60 -13.20
C GLN A 64 -6.17 -5.14 -13.06
N GLY A 65 -5.10 -5.64 -12.44
CA GLY A 65 -4.91 -7.07 -12.16
C GLY A 65 -5.89 -7.60 -11.12
N MET A 66 -5.65 -8.84 -10.68
CA MET A 66 -6.47 -9.45 -9.64
C MET A 66 -6.29 -8.72 -8.32
N TRP A 67 -7.41 -8.48 -7.64
CA TRP A 67 -7.39 -8.05 -6.25
C TRP A 67 -6.78 -9.14 -5.38
N THR A 68 -5.96 -8.73 -4.42
CA THR A 68 -5.60 -9.61 -3.31
C THR A 68 -6.83 -9.96 -2.48
N ASP A 69 -6.66 -10.94 -1.58
CA ASP A 69 -7.63 -11.15 -0.50
C ASP A 69 -7.73 -9.91 0.41
N TRP A 70 -8.72 -9.93 1.30
CA TRP A 70 -8.90 -8.90 2.32
C TRP A 70 -8.02 -9.19 3.54
N TYR A 71 -7.08 -8.29 3.82
CA TYR A 71 -6.15 -8.39 4.95
C TYR A 71 -6.51 -7.41 6.05
N ASN A 72 -6.15 -7.76 7.29
CA ASN A 72 -6.41 -6.91 8.45
C ASN A 72 -5.52 -5.67 8.41
N ILE A 73 -6.09 -4.53 8.79
CA ILE A 73 -5.31 -3.32 9.06
C ILE A 73 -4.57 -3.53 10.39
N ARG A 74 -3.27 -3.18 10.41
CA ARG A 74 -2.38 -3.39 11.57
C ARG A 74 -3.04 -2.93 12.86
N ASN A 75 -2.95 -3.75 13.90
CA ASN A 75 -3.35 -3.41 15.27
C ASN A 75 -4.81 -2.91 15.41
N LYS A 76 -5.69 -3.22 14.46
CA LYS A 76 -7.08 -2.78 14.49
C LYS A 76 -8.06 -3.93 14.26
N SER A 77 -9.09 -3.92 15.09
CA SER A 77 -10.32 -4.70 14.91
C SER A 77 -11.41 -3.81 14.34
N ALA A 78 -12.46 -4.42 13.77
CA ALA A 78 -13.67 -3.73 13.34
C ALA A 78 -14.20 -2.71 14.37
N SER A 79 -14.22 -3.09 15.66
CA SER A 79 -14.74 -2.26 16.75
C SER A 79 -13.86 -1.07 17.15
N SER A 80 -12.59 -1.05 16.72
CA SER A 80 -11.60 -0.03 17.11
C SER A 80 -11.06 0.78 15.93
N PHE A 81 -11.52 0.49 14.71
CA PHE A 81 -11.13 1.18 13.49
C PHE A 81 -12.11 2.31 13.18
N THR A 82 -11.65 3.54 13.38
CA THR A 82 -12.41 4.76 13.07
C THR A 82 -11.91 5.47 11.80
N GLY A 83 -10.79 5.01 11.26
CA GLY A 83 -10.13 5.59 10.09
C GLY A 83 -8.63 5.30 10.08
N PHE A 84 -7.97 5.76 9.02
CA PHE A 84 -6.52 5.68 8.88
C PHE A 84 -5.85 6.96 9.37
N ASP A 85 -4.68 6.81 9.98
CA ASP A 85 -3.72 7.91 10.11
C ASP A 85 -3.08 8.18 8.75
N ASN A 86 -2.74 7.11 8.01
CA ASN A 86 -2.11 7.19 6.71
C ASN A 86 -2.65 6.15 5.72
N VAL A 87 -2.84 6.56 4.48
CA VAL A 87 -2.94 5.66 3.32
C VAL A 87 -1.93 6.16 2.30
N GLY A 88 -1.11 5.25 1.78
CA GLY A 88 -0.10 5.66 0.81
C GLY A 88 0.80 4.55 0.31
N PHE A 89 1.92 4.98 -0.24
CA PHE A 89 2.94 4.11 -0.81
C PHE A 89 4.33 4.66 -0.54
N ASP A 90 5.33 3.78 -0.57
CA ASP A 90 6.73 4.12 -0.35
C ASP A 90 7.64 3.34 -1.30
N PHE A 91 8.89 3.82 -1.41
CA PHE A 91 9.94 3.17 -2.19
C PHE A 91 11.04 2.69 -1.26
N VAL A 92 11.29 1.38 -1.25
CA VAL A 92 12.27 0.77 -0.37
C VAL A 92 13.47 0.33 -1.20
N GLY A 93 14.59 1.05 -1.02
CA GLY A 93 15.88 0.75 -1.64
C GLY A 93 15.97 1.01 -3.15
N GLY A 94 14.87 1.33 -3.83
CA GLY A 94 14.83 1.50 -5.29
C GLY A 94 15.32 2.87 -5.76
N GLY A 95 15.82 2.93 -7.00
CA GLY A 95 16.08 4.16 -7.74
C GLY A 95 14.92 4.43 -8.71
N GLY A 96 14.38 5.66 -8.72
CA GLY A 96 13.23 6.04 -9.52
C GLY A 96 12.68 7.40 -9.08
N GLY A 97 11.80 8.00 -9.90
CA GLY A 97 11.15 9.28 -9.61
C GLY A 97 9.65 9.12 -9.42
N VAL A 98 9.04 9.91 -8.53
CA VAL A 98 7.58 9.98 -8.38
C VAL A 98 7.08 11.19 -9.17
N TYR A 99 6.20 10.96 -10.13
CA TYR A 99 5.50 12.03 -10.85
C TYR A 99 4.02 11.99 -10.47
N PHE A 100 3.49 13.12 -10.00
CA PHE A 100 2.06 13.30 -9.79
C PHE A 100 1.48 13.96 -11.02
N ASP A 101 0.61 13.23 -11.72
CA ASP A 101 -0.19 13.79 -12.81
C ASP A 101 -1.63 14.01 -12.34
N ASN A 102 -2.22 15.13 -12.73
CA ASN A 102 -3.66 15.32 -12.61
C ASN A 102 -4.26 14.90 -13.95
N LEU A 103 -4.80 13.68 -14.02
CA LEU A 103 -5.60 13.25 -15.16
C LEU A 103 -6.77 14.22 -15.34
N HIS A 104 -6.68 15.07 -16.37
CA HIS A 104 -7.74 15.98 -16.81
C HIS A 104 -8.65 15.31 -17.84
#